data_AF-A0A5S3WMM9-F1
#
_entry.id   AF-A0A5S3WMM9-F1
#
_cell.length_a   1.000
_cell.length_b   1.000
_cell.length_c   1.000
_cell.angle_alpha   90.00
_cell.angle_beta   90.00
_cell.angle_gamma   90.00
#
_symmetry.space_group_name_H-M   'P 1'
#
loop_
_entity.id
_entity.type
_entity.pdbx_description
1 polymer ?
#
loop_
_entity_poly.entity_id
_entity_poly.type
_entity_poly.pdbx_seq_one_letter_code
_entity_poly.pdbx_strand_id
1 'polypeptide(L)' 'MITGLNHITLAVSDLQQSIHFYMDVLGFTGHVKWETGAYLSVGELWLCLSSDTPCPKTDYTHLFCI' A
#
# COMPACT_ATOMS: atom_id res chain seq x y z
N MET A 1 -19.32 6.79 -15.60
CA MET A 1 -19.22 7.71 -14.44
C MET A 1 -18.28 7.11 -13.43
N ILE A 2 -17.45 7.91 -12.77
CA ILE A 2 -16.58 7.49 -11.67
C ILE A 2 -17.40 7.52 -10.38
N THR A 3 -17.37 6.45 -9.58
CA THR A 3 -18.20 6.30 -8.36
C THR A 3 -17.42 6.44 -7.05
N GLY A 4 -16.09 6.45 -7.10
CA GLY A 4 -15.24 6.56 -5.91
C GLY A 4 -13.83 6.06 -6.17
N LEU A 5 -13.07 5.87 -5.09
CA LEU A 5 -11.77 5.20 -5.12
C LEU A 5 -11.98 3.68 -5.16
N ASN A 6 -11.29 3.00 -6.07
CA ASN A 6 -11.31 1.53 -6.13
C ASN A 6 -10.22 0.94 -5.25
N HIS A 7 -8.98 1.38 -5.42
CA HIS A 7 -7.82 1.03 -4.60
C HIS A 7 -6.72 2.09 -4.77
N ILE A 8 -5.75 2.12 -3.87
CA ILE A 8 -4.53 2.92 -3.95
C ILE A 8 -3.34 1.95 -4.09
N THR A 9 -2.43 2.22 -5.03
CA THR A 9 -1.19 1.43 -5.18
C THR A 9 0.01 2.25 -4.76
N LEU A 10 0.81 1.70 -3.84
CA LEU A 10 2.04 2.30 -3.33
C LEU A 10 3.25 1.49 -3.78
N ALA A 11 4.20 2.17 -4.41
CA ALA A 11 5.53 1.63 -4.64
C ALA A 11 6.30 1.62 -3.31
N VAL A 12 6.88 0.47 -2.97
CA VAL A 12 7.66 0.28 -1.74
C VAL A 12 8.99 -0.39 -2.05
N SER A 13 10.06 0.05 -1.38
CA SER A 13 11.40 -0.53 -1.55
C SER A 13 11.58 -1.86 -0.83
N ASP A 14 10.88 -2.04 0.29
CA ASP A 14 10.88 -3.28 1.06
C ASP A 14 9.43 -3.68 1.36
N LEU A 15 9.00 -4.75 0.68
CA LEU A 15 7.65 -5.27 0.82
C LEU A 15 7.38 -5.87 2.21
N GLN A 16 8.35 -6.57 2.82
CA GLN A 16 8.13 -7.19 4.14
C GLN A 16 8.00 -6.13 5.21
N GLN A 17 8.90 -5.15 5.20
CA GLN A 17 8.88 -4.04 6.15
C GLN A 17 7.57 -3.25 6.01
N SER A 18 7.14 -3.01 4.78
CA SER A 18 5.90 -2.27 4.51
C SER A 18 4.67 -3.05 4.99
N ILE A 19 4.57 -4.35 4.68
CA ILE A 19 3.47 -5.20 5.16
C ILE A 19 3.42 -5.18 6.69
N HIS A 20 4.54 -5.34 7.37
CA HIS A 20 4.62 -5.28 8.83
C HIS A 20 4.13 -3.92 9.37
N PHE A 21 4.54 -2.82 8.76
CA PHE A 21 4.09 -1.49 9.15
C PHE A 21 2.56 -1.34 8.99
N TYR A 22 2.01 -1.66 7.82
CA TYR A 22 0.58 -1.48 7.58
C TYR A 22 -0.28 -2.45 8.40
N MET A 23 0.15 -3.71 8.58
CA MET A 23 -0.62 -4.70 9.33
C MET A 23 -0.45 -4.55 10.84
N ASP A 24 0.78 -4.53 11.36
CA ASP A 24 1.05 -4.68 12.79
C ASP A 24 1.09 -3.32 13.52
N VAL A 25 1.46 -2.24 12.83
CA VAL A 25 1.48 -0.88 13.43
C VAL A 25 0.18 -0.14 13.17
N LEU A 26 -0.32 -0.18 11.94
CA LEU A 26 -1.55 0.55 11.56
C LEU A 26 -2.83 -0.28 11.63
N GLY A 27 -2.74 -1.61 11.81
CA GLY A 27 -3.91 -2.47 11.98
C GLY A 27 -4.66 -2.80 10.69
N PHE A 28 -4.01 -2.75 9.52
CA PHE A 28 -4.63 -3.15 8.26
C PHE A 28 -4.81 -4.67 8.20
N THR A 29 -5.83 -5.11 7.47
CA THR A 29 -6.06 -6.53 7.19
C THR A 29 -5.34 -6.94 5.92
N GLY A 30 -4.47 -7.95 6.00
CA GLY A 30 -3.83 -8.55 4.83
C GLY A 30 -4.74 -9.56 4.12
N HIS A 31 -4.82 -9.48 2.80
CA HIS A 31 -5.65 -10.38 1.97
C HIS A 31 -4.82 -11.34 1.14
N VAL A 32 -3.83 -10.82 0.42
CA VAL A 32 -2.95 -11.62 -0.43
C VAL A 32 -1.56 -11.00 -0.47
N LYS A 33 -0.55 -11.85 -0.56
CA LYS A 33 0.85 -11.48 -0.70
C LYS A 33 1.46 -12.35 -1.78
N TRP A 34 2.20 -11.74 -2.70
CA TRP A 34 3.02 -12.40 -3.71
C TRP A 34 4.45 -11.87 -3.65
N GLU A 35 5.31 -12.34 -4.55
CA GLU A 35 6.75 -12.03 -4.53
C GLU A 35 7.04 -10.52 -4.60
N THR A 36 6.27 -9.80 -5.40
CA THR A 36 6.49 -8.38 -5.69
C THR A 36 5.35 -7.48 -5.20
N GLY A 37 4.46 -7.96 -4.34
CA GLY A 37 3.42 -7.10 -3.80
C GLY A 37 2.47 -7.74 -2.81
N ALA A 38 1.55 -6.94 -2.28
CA ALA A 38 0.51 -7.38 -1.37
C ALA A 38 -0.74 -6.51 -1.47
N TYR A 39 -1.90 -7.10 -1.21
CA TYR A 39 -3.14 -6.36 -0.99
C TYR A 39 -3.51 -6.37 0.48
N LEU A 40 -3.80 -5.17 0.98
CA LEU A 40 -4.20 -4.86 2.33
C LEU A 40 -5.49 -4.05 2.29
N SER A 41 -6.25 -4.03 3.38
CA SER A 41 -7.42 -3.15 3.50
C SER A 41 -7.54 -2.51 4.88
N VAL A 42 -8.12 -1.31 4.92
CA VAL A 42 -8.59 -0.66 6.15
C VAL A 42 -9.97 -0.05 5.89
N GLY A 43 -11.00 -0.53 6.59
CA GLY A 43 -12.39 -0.16 6.29
C GLY A 43 -12.75 -0.46 4.84
N GLU A 44 -13.16 0.55 4.08
CA GLU A 44 -13.49 0.44 2.65
C GLU A 44 -12.29 0.67 1.72
N LEU A 45 -11.14 1.11 2.26
CA LEU A 45 -9.95 1.38 1.47
C LEU A 45 -9.20 0.08 1.15
N TRP A 46 -8.94 -0.12 -0.14
CA TRP A 46 -8.04 -1.16 -0.64
C TRP A 46 -6.67 -0.54 -0.94
N LEU A 47 -5.63 -1.13 -0.37
CA LEU A 47 -4.24 -0.71 -0.53
C LEU A 47 -3.43 -1.83 -1.18
N CYS A 48 -2.83 -1.54 -2.33
CA CYS A 48 -1.88 -2.41 -3.00
C CYS A 48 -0.47 -1.90 -2.69
N LEU A 49 0.38 -2.78 -2.18
CA LEU A 49 1.82 -2.55 -2.10
C LEU A 49 2.47 -3.22 -3.29
N SER A 50 3.23 -2.46 -4.07
CA SER A 50 4.01 -2.95 -5.19
C SER A 50 5.49 -2.75 -4.88
N SER A 51 6.26 -3.83 -4.90
CA SER A 51 7.71 -3.75 -4.73
C SER A 51 8.32 -3.08 -5.94
N ASP A 52 9.01 -1.96 -5.74
CA ASP A 52 9.70 -1.22 -6.81
C ASP A 52 10.97 -0.56 -6.27
N THR A 53 11.86 -0.16 -7.17
CA THR A 53 13.09 0.56 -6.83
C THR A 53 12.79 2.06 -6.77
N PRO A 54 12.83 2.70 -5.58
CA PRO A 54 12.49 4.11 -5.46
C PRO A 54 13.50 5.00 -6.20
N CYS A 55 12.99 5.99 -6.91
CA CYS A 55 13.73 7.08 -7.54
C CYS A 55 13.50 8.39 -6.76
N PRO A 56 14.46 8.84 -5.93
CA PRO A 56 14.30 10.01 -5.05
C PRO A 56 14.01 11.32 -5.79
N LYS A 57 14.28 11.39 -7.10
CA LYS A 57 14.07 12.59 -7.93
C LYS A 57 12.63 12.74 -8.44
N THR A 58 11.84 11.66 -8.43
CA THR A 58 10.51 11.63 -9.07
C THR A 58 9.42 11.04 -8.19
N ASP A 59 9.78 10.35 -7.11
CA ASP A 59 8.83 9.58 -6.33
C ASP A 59 8.37 10.39 -5.11
N TYR A 60 7.11 10.84 -5.15
CA TYR A 60 6.44 11.50 -4.04
C TYR A 60 5.02 10.96 -3.90
N THR A 61 4.73 10.37 -2.76
CA THR A 61 3.39 9.94 -2.40
C THR A 61 3.06 10.48 -1.02
N HIS A 62 1.96 11.21 -0.92
CA HIS A 62 1.47 11.74 0.35
C HIS A 62 0.01 11.38 0.51
N LEU A 63 -0.28 10.61 1.56
CA LEU A 63 -1.62 10.23 1.96
C LEU A 63 -1.86 10.77 3.37
N PHE A 64 -3.04 11.36 3.58
CA PHE A 64 -3.45 11.83 4.90
C PHE A 64 -4.49 10.85 5.44
N CYS A 65 -4.13 10.11 6.49
CA CYS A 65 -5.05 9.29 7.27
C CYS A 65 -5.49 10.11 8.50
N ILE A 66 -6.80 10.15 8.76
CA ILE A 66 -7.43 10.85 9.89
C ILE A 66 -7.65 9.86 11.05
#